data_AF-A0A2G8K2H8-F1
#
_entry.id   AF-A0A2G8K2H8-F1
#
_cell.length_a   1.000
_cell.length_b   1.000
_cell.length_c   1.000
_cell.angle_alpha   90.00
_cell.angle_beta   90.00
_cell.angle_gamma   90.00
#
_symmetry.space_group_name_H-M   'P 1'
#
loop_
_entity.id
_entity.type
_entity.pdbx_description
1 polymer ?
#
loop_
_entity_poly.entity_id
_entity_poly.type
_entity_poly.pdbx_seq_one_letter_code
_entity_poly.pdbx_strand_id
1 'polypeptide(L)' 'MRVSFAVIAILRRENDTESYPVVCEVSPLVSYAGEGLEKYCDGKTFTPPVLIDKAFVDKEEKTDD' A
#
# COMPACT_ATOMS: atom_id res chain seq x y z
N MET A 1 -11.72 11.66 15.79
CA MET A 1 -10.92 12.03 14.61
C MET A 1 -11.19 11.03 13.49
N ARG A 2 -11.58 11.47 12.29
CA ARG A 2 -11.60 10.61 11.10
C ARG A 2 -10.22 10.75 10.44
N VAL A 3 -9.39 9.72 10.55
CA VAL A 3 -8.12 9.63 9.80
C VAL A 3 -8.49 9.20 8.37
N SER A 4 -8.24 10.09 7.41
CA SER A 4 -8.57 9.90 6.01
C SER A 4 -7.67 8.82 5.40
N PHE A 5 -8.18 7.64 5.12
CA PHE A 5 -7.42 6.59 4.39
C PHE A 5 -7.18 7.04 2.95
N ALA A 6 -5.94 6.92 2.47
CA ALA A 6 -5.61 7.14 1.06
C ALA A 6 -5.75 5.80 0.33
N VAL A 7 -6.84 5.65 -0.42
CA VAL A 7 -7.02 4.51 -1.34
C VAL A 7 -6.34 4.87 -2.65
N ILE A 8 -5.22 4.23 -2.95
CA ILE A 8 -4.57 4.36 -4.27
C ILE A 8 -5.14 3.24 -5.14
N ALA A 9 -6.16 3.57 -5.92
CA ALA A 9 -6.69 2.67 -6.94
C ALA A 9 -5.77 2.70 -8.17
N ILE A 10 -4.95 1.66 -8.34
CA ILE A 10 -4.18 1.49 -9.58
C ILE A 10 -5.09 0.78 -10.59
N LEU A 11 -5.60 1.53 -11.59
CA LEU A 11 -6.35 0.93 -12.69
C LEU A 11 -5.41 -0.01 -13.48
N ARG A 12 -5.80 -1.28 -13.61
CA ARG A 12 -5.17 -2.20 -14.58
C ARG A 12 -5.65 -1.88 -16.00
N ARG A 13 -4.79 -2.24 -16.97
CA ARG A 13 -4.93 -2.03 -18.42
C ARG A 13 -6.32 -2.45 -18.94
N GLU A 14 -6.87 -1.65 -19.85
CA GLU A 14 -8.24 -1.58 -20.39
C GLU A 14 -8.88 -2.87 -20.99
N ASN A 15 -8.26 -4.05 -20.89
CA ASN A 15 -8.71 -5.25 -21.63
C ASN A 15 -9.23 -6.41 -20.75
N ASP A 16 -9.57 -6.12 -19.50
CA ASP A 16 -9.93 -7.11 -18.49
C ASP A 16 -11.36 -6.80 -18.01
N THR A 17 -12.36 -7.27 -18.77
CA THR A 17 -13.79 -6.95 -18.60
C THR A 17 -14.41 -7.46 -17.28
N GLU A 18 -13.64 -8.15 -16.44
CA GLU A 18 -14.04 -8.77 -15.16
C GLU A 18 -12.98 -8.54 -14.04
N SER A 19 -12.11 -7.54 -14.16
CA SER A 19 -10.99 -7.37 -13.22
C SER A 19 -11.22 -6.18 -12.30
N TYR A 20 -11.58 -6.47 -11.05
CA TYR A 20 -11.71 -5.48 -9.98
C TYR A 20 -10.45 -4.61 -9.88
N PRO A 21 -10.59 -3.30 -9.56
CA PRO A 21 -9.42 -2.44 -9.40
C PRO A 21 -8.47 -3.03 -8.34
N VAL A 22 -7.17 -2.91 -8.57
CA VAL A 22 -6.18 -3.32 -7.57
C VAL A 22 -6.34 -2.39 -6.37
N VAL A 23 -6.83 -2.95 -5.26
CA VAL A 23 -7.05 -2.21 -4.02
C VAL A 23 -5.74 -2.18 -3.23
N CYS A 24 -5.20 -0.98 -3.05
CA CYS A 24 -4.07 -0.69 -2.17
C CYS A 24 -4.45 0.48 -1.27
N GLU A 25 -4.41 0.25 0.04
CA GLU A 25 -4.67 1.26 1.05
C GLU A 25 -3.40 1.55 1.84
N VAL A 26 -3.08 2.84 1.96
CA VAL A 26 -1.93 3.31 2.73
C VAL A 26 -2.43 4.20 3.86
N SER A 27 -1.98 3.91 5.07
CA SER A 27 -2.29 4.74 6.22
C SER A 27 -1.55 6.08 6.12
N PRO A 28 -2.23 7.21 6.39
CA PRO A 28 -1.57 8.53 6.46
C PRO A 28 -0.44 8.62 7.49
N LEU A 29 -0.44 7.71 8.47
CA LEU A 29 0.62 7.62 9.47
C LEU A 29 1.92 7.03 8.88
N VAL A 30 1.82 6.35 7.74
CA VAL A 30 2.94 5.78 7.00
C VAL A 30 3.34 6.68 5.84
N SER A 31 2.35 7.15 5.06
CA SER A 31 2.58 8.04 3.92
C SER A 31 1.37 8.92 3.67
N TYR A 32 1.58 10.23 3.63
CA TYR A 32 0.50 11.20 3.44
C TYR A 32 0.25 11.49 1.96
N ALA A 33 1.30 11.58 1.15
CA ALA A 33 1.28 11.90 -0.28
C ALA A 33 2.10 10.93 -1.15
N GLY A 34 2.40 9.73 -0.64
CA GLY A 34 3.18 8.70 -1.33
C GLY A 34 4.69 8.75 -1.04
N GLU A 35 5.14 9.65 -0.17
CA GLU A 35 6.54 9.71 0.30
C GLU A 35 6.91 8.49 1.15
N GLY A 36 8.16 8.04 1.06
CA GLY A 36 8.73 7.02 1.94
C GLY A 36 8.25 5.59 1.68
N LEU A 37 7.38 5.37 0.70
CA LEU A 37 6.88 4.05 0.33
C LEU A 37 7.91 3.20 -0.42
N GLU A 38 8.97 3.79 -1.00
CA GLU A 38 9.98 3.02 -1.73
C GLU A 38 10.62 1.95 -0.85
N LYS A 39 10.84 2.22 0.44
CA LYS A 39 11.44 1.25 1.38
C LYS A 39 10.60 -0.02 1.57
N TYR A 40 9.29 0.11 1.40
CA TYR A 40 8.34 -0.98 1.61
C TYR A 40 7.92 -1.61 0.29
N CYS A 41 7.95 -0.87 -0.82
CA CYS A 41 7.44 -1.31 -2.11
C CYS A 41 8.52 -1.69 -3.13
N ASP A 42 9.73 -1.14 -3.02
CA ASP A 42 10.79 -1.37 -4.01
C ASP A 42 11.25 -2.83 -4.00
N GLY A 43 11.29 -3.43 -5.18
CA GLY A 43 11.62 -4.86 -5.36
C GLY A 43 10.62 -5.86 -4.77
N LYS A 44 9.48 -5.42 -4.21
CA LYS A 44 8.47 -6.30 -3.59
C LYS A 44 7.23 -6.44 -4.47
N THR A 45 6.68 -7.66 -4.48
CA THR A 45 5.44 -7.97 -5.20
C THR A 45 4.33 -8.20 -4.20
N PHE A 46 3.19 -7.52 -4.38
CA PHE A 46 2.04 -7.66 -3.50
C PHE A 46 0.86 -8.32 -4.22
N THR A 47 0.10 -9.13 -3.47
CA THR A 47 -1.18 -9.67 -3.91
C THR A 47 -2.29 -8.83 -3.29
N PRO A 48 -3.15 -8.17 -4.10
CA PRO A 48 -4.24 -7.36 -3.57
C PRO A 48 -5.32 -8.18 -2.85
N PRO A 49 -6.05 -7.59 -1.87
CA PRO A 49 -5.92 -6.21 -1.41
C PRO A 49 -4.69 -5.99 -0.51
N VAL A 50 -4.02 -4.85 -0.69
CA VAL A 50 -2.81 -4.49 0.07
C VAL A 50 -3.17 -3.42 1.09
N LEU A 51 -2.75 -3.62 2.35
CA LEU A 51 -2.86 -2.62 3.40
C LEU A 51 -1.47 -2.33 3.98
N ILE A 52 -1.02 -1.09 3.81
CA ILE A 52 0.22 -0.58 4.40
C ILE A 52 -0.15 0.35 5.55
N ASP A 53 -0.02 -0.15 6.77
CA ASP A 53 -0.28 0.59 7.99
C ASP A 53 0.95 0.62 8.91
N LYS A 54 0.82 1.29 10.06
CA LYS A 54 1.93 1.41 11.00
C LYS A 54 2.40 0.04 11.52
N ALA A 55 1.48 -0.91 11.71
CA ALA A 55 1.81 -2.26 12.15
C ALA A 55 2.58 -3.06 11.09
N PHE A 56 2.32 -2.82 9.79
CA PHE A 56 3.11 -3.37 8.70
C PHE A 56 4.56 -2.85 8.75
N VAL A 57 4.74 -1.55 8.92
CA VAL A 57 6.06 -0.91 9.02
C VAL A 57 6.84 -1.41 10.23
N ASP A 58 6.20 -1.47 11.41
CA ASP A 58 6.83 -1.90 12.66
C ASP A 58 7.32 -3.37 12.60
N LYS A 59 6.75 -4.19 11.71
CA LYS A 59 7.19 -5.58 11.48
C LYS A 59 8.42 -5.68 10.59
N GLU A 60 8.55 -4.82 9.59
CA GLU A 60 9.71 -4.85 8.68
C GLU A 60 10.97 -4.23 9.31
N GLU A 61 10.83 -3.33 10.28
CA GLU A 61 11.96 -2.75 11.00
C GLU A 61 12.62 -3.73 12.00
N LYS A 62 12.03 -4.92 12.21
CA LYS A 62 12.54 -5.98 13.11
C LYS A 62 13.31 -7.10 12.41
N THR A 63 14.03 -6.81 11.34
CA THR A 63 14.99 -7.76 10.73
C THR A 63 16.40 -7.16 10.75
N ASP A 64 16.97 -7.00 11.95
CA ASP A 64 18.40 -6.76 12.18
C ASP A 64 18.69 -7.15 13.65
N ASP A 65 18.71 -8.47 13.91
CA ASP A 65 19.45 -9.11 15.02
C ASP A 65 19.96 -10.48 14.56
#